data_AF-A0A8S3EBU1-F1
#
_entry.id   AF-A0A8S3EBU1-F1
#
_cell.length_a   1.000
_cell.length_b   1.000
_cell.length_c   1.000
_cell.angle_alpha   90.00
_cell.angle_beta   90.00
_cell.angle_gamma   90.00
#
_symmetry.space_group_name_H-M   'P 1'
#
loop_
_entity.id
_entity.type
_entity.pdbx_description
1 polymer ?
#
loop_
_entity_poly.entity_id
_entity_poly.type
_entity_poly.pdbx_seq_one_letter_code
_entity_poly.pdbx_strand_id
1 'polypeptide(L)' 'NVTAKVDYLVKLDVIAVEIMPINEFPGHIGWGYTPRYHFAIQSTYGTTADMKEILDTFNWNRI' A
#
# COMPACT_ATOMS: atom_id res chain seq x y z
N ASN A 1 1.91 -10.64 2.01
CA ASN A 1 2.66 -9.44 1.57
C ASN A 1 2.21 -9.09 0.14
N VAL A 2 1.90 -7.82 -0.12
CA VAL A 2 1.42 -7.32 -1.44
C VAL A 2 2.52 -7.29 -2.50
N THR A 3 3.78 -7.10 -2.10
CA THR A 3 4.94 -7.07 -3.03
C THR A 3 5.06 -8.37 -3.83
N ALA A 4 4.69 -9.51 -3.24
CA ALA A 4 4.66 -10.82 -3.91
C ALA A 4 3.64 -10.93 -5.06
N LYS A 5 2.75 -9.94 -5.22
CA LYS A 5 1.76 -9.89 -6.31
C LYS A 5 2.24 -9.12 -7.53
N VAL A 6 3.41 -8.45 -7.48
CA VAL A 6 3.89 -7.62 -8.59
C VAL A 6 3.95 -8.40 -9.90
N ASP A 7 4.58 -9.58 -9.93
CA ASP A 7 4.74 -10.34 -11.18
C ASP A 7 3.41 -10.79 -11.78
N TYR A 8 2.39 -11.02 -10.93
CA TYR A 8 1.04 -11.31 -11.39
C TYR A 8 0.39 -10.07 -12.03
N LEU A 9 0.54 -8.89 -11.42
CA LEU A 9 -0.01 -7.64 -11.93
C LEU A 9 0.67 -7.20 -13.24
N VAL A 10 1.98 -7.38 -13.34
CA VAL A 10 2.74 -7.17 -14.59
C VAL A 10 2.21 -8.09 -15.70
N LYS A 11 2.01 -9.38 -15.40
CA LYS A 11 1.46 -10.33 -16.37
C LYS A 11 0.02 -9.99 -16.80
N LEU A 12 -0.72 -9.28 -15.96
CA LEU A 12 -2.08 -8.82 -16.25
C LEU A 12 -2.10 -7.53 -17.10
N ASP A 13 -0.95 -6.93 -17.41
CA ASP A 13 -0.81 -5.64 -18.10
C ASP A 13 -1.47 -4.48 -17.34
N VAL A 14 -1.41 -4.52 -16.00
CA VAL A 14 -1.76 -3.37 -15.15
C VAL A 14 -0.65 -2.31 -15.27
N ILE A 15 -1.02 -1.03 -15.39
CA ILE A 15 -0.09 0.10 -15.55
C ILE A 15 0.01 1.01 -14.32
N ALA A 16 -0.88 0.83 -13.34
CA ALA A 16 -0.91 1.60 -12.11
C ALA A 16 -1.63 0.82 -11.02
N VAL A 17 -1.14 0.93 -9.79
CA VAL A 17 -1.78 0.36 -8.60
C VAL A 17 -2.26 1.52 -7.73
N GLU A 18 -3.57 1.58 -7.52
CA GLU A 18 -4.17 2.51 -6.56
C GLU A 18 -4.24 1.83 -5.18
N ILE A 19 -3.73 2.52 -4.15
CA ILE A 19 -3.81 2.06 -2.77
C ILE A 19 -4.95 2.82 -2.09
N MET A 20 -5.84 2.09 -1.42
CA MET A 20 -6.85 2.69 -0.54
C MET A 20 -6.20 3.53 0.57
N PRO A 21 -6.92 4.47 1.21
CA PRO A 21 -6.30 5.35 2.21
C PRO A 21 -5.55 4.59 3.31
N ILE A 22 -4.28 4.94 3.47
CA ILE A 22 -3.35 4.27 4.39
C ILE A 22 -3.21 5.00 5.72
N ASN A 23 -3.95 6.10 5.93
CA ASN A 23 -3.84 6.91 7.14
C ASN A 23 -4.33 6.15 8.38
N GLU A 24 -3.77 6.44 9.54
CA GLU A 24 -4.16 5.79 10.79
C GLU A 24 -5.65 6.05 11.11
N PHE A 25 -6.39 4.98 11.40
CA PHE A 25 -7.83 4.99 11.68
C PHE A 25 -8.17 4.11 12.91
N PRO A 26 -9.42 4.13 13.41
CA PRO A 26 -9.81 3.29 14.53
C PRO A 26 -9.85 1.79 14.25
N GLY A 27 -9.15 1.03 15.09
CA GLY A 27 -9.15 -0.44 15.04
C GLY A 27 -8.10 -0.98 14.06
N HIS A 28 -8.25 -2.25 13.72
CA HIS A 28 -7.27 -2.97 12.88
C HIS A 28 -7.77 -3.22 11.45
N ILE A 29 -9.08 -3.12 11.23
CA ILE A 29 -9.75 -3.41 9.97
C ILE A 29 -10.70 -2.26 9.66
N GLY A 30 -10.54 -1.69 8.48
CA GLY A 30 -11.33 -0.58 7.97
C GLY A 30 -10.90 -0.26 6.55
N TRP A 31 -11.70 0.52 5.84
CA TRP A 31 -11.39 0.96 4.48
C TRP A 31 -10.45 2.19 4.44
N GLY A 32 -10.11 2.77 5.59
CA GLY A 32 -9.19 3.91 5.68
C GLY A 32 -9.83 5.29 5.50
N TYR A 33 -11.10 5.38 5.11
CA TYR A 33 -11.81 6.66 4.90
C TYR A 33 -12.18 7.42 6.18
N THR A 34 -11.75 6.95 7.36
CA THR A 34 -11.97 7.57 8.67
C THR A 34 -10.64 7.92 9.35
N PRO A 35 -9.82 8.80 8.75
CA PRO A 35 -8.49 9.10 9.26
C PRO A 35 -8.58 9.82 10.62
N ARG A 36 -7.74 9.39 11.55
CA ARG A 36 -7.45 10.12 12.80
C ARG A 36 -6.15 10.91 12.73
N TYR A 37 -5.16 10.37 12.02
CA TYR A 37 -3.87 11.03 11.82
C TYR A 37 -3.49 10.99 10.34
N HIS A 38 -3.52 12.15 9.68
CA HIS A 38 -3.28 12.27 8.23
C HIS A 38 -1.84 12.01 7.78
N PHE A 39 -0.87 12.01 8.69
CA PHE A 39 0.55 11.75 8.39
C PHE A 39 1.07 10.44 8.97
N ALA A 40 0.26 9.75 9.78
CA ALA A 40 0.62 8.44 10.29
C ALA A 40 0.02 7.37 9.38
N ILE A 41 0.84 6.40 9.02
CA ILE A 41 0.40 5.20 8.32
C ILE A 41 -0.27 4.29 9.34
N GLN A 42 -1.31 3.59 8.91
CA GLN A 42 -2.01 2.60 9.72
C GLN A 42 -1.02 1.56 10.27
N SER A 43 -0.89 1.53 11.58
CA SER A 43 0.08 0.71 12.31
C SER A 43 -0.01 -0.79 12.01
N THR A 44 -1.19 -1.28 11.63
CA THR A 44 -1.41 -2.68 11.24
C THR A 44 -0.96 -3.03 9.83
N TYR A 45 -0.73 -2.04 8.96
CA TYR A 45 -0.23 -2.27 7.60
C TYR A 45 1.30 -2.41 7.54
N GLY A 46 1.98 -2.03 8.62
CA GLY A 46 3.44 -2.13 8.75
C GLY A 46 4.08 -0.80 9.13
N THR A 47 5.40 -0.77 9.02
CA THR A 47 6.21 0.42 9.26
C THR A 47 6.29 1.30 8.02
N THR A 48 6.77 2.53 8.18
CA THR A 48 7.10 3.41 7.06
C THR A 48 8.13 2.78 6.10
N ALA A 49 9.04 1.94 6.61
CA ALA A 49 10.01 1.23 5.78
C ALA A 49 9.34 0.17 4.91
N ASP A 50 8.36 -0.56 5.44
CA ASP A 50 7.59 -1.56 4.69
C ASP A 50 6.78 -0.89 3.57
N MET A 51 6.20 0.28 3.84
CA MET A 51 5.52 1.07 2.80
C MET A 51 6.48 1.57 1.72
N LYS A 52 7.70 1.95 2.08
CA LYS A 52 8.73 2.29 1.09
C LYS A 52 9.10 1.08 0.23
N GLU A 53 9.25 -0.11 0.80
CA GLU A 53 9.54 -1.33 0.05
C GLU A 53 8.45 -1.64 -0.99
N ILE A 54 7.19 -1.39 -0.65
CA ILE A 54 6.07 -1.50 -1.59
C ILE A 54 6.29 -0.55 -2.78
N LEU A 55 6.55 0.73 -2.53
CA LEU A 55 6.79 1.72 -3.60
C LEU A 55 8.00 1.35 -4.47
N ASP A 56 9.10 0.91 -3.84
CA ASP A 56 10.31 0.48 -4.54
C ASP A 56 10.04 -0.77 -5.39
N THR A 57 9.14 -1.65 -4.97
CA THR A 57 8.72 -2.84 -5.74
C THR A 57 7.80 -2.47 -6.91
N PHE A 58 6.87 -1.55 -6.71
CA PHE A 58 5.90 -1.11 -7.72
C PHE A 58 6.38 0.12 -8.52
N ASN A 59 7.69 0.20 -8.76
CA ASN A 59 8.28 1.28 -9.51
C ASN A 59 8.00 1.15 -11.03
N TRP A 60 8.25 2.23 -11.76
CA TRP A 60 8.07 2.36 -13.21
C TRP A 60 8.75 1.27 -14.06
N ASN A 61 9.83 0.64 -13.57
CA ASN A 61 10.50 -0.43 -14.31
C ASN A 61 9.76 -1.77 -14.21
N ARG A 62 8.74 -1.87 -13.36
CA ARG A 62 7.96 -3.08 -13.15
C ARG A 62 6.49 -2.90 -13.53
N ILE A 63 5.88 -1.75 -13.25
CA ILE A 63 4.48 -1.41 -13.61
C ILE A 63 4.46 -0.07 -14.34
#